data_AF-A0A6H1Z7L6-F1
#
_entry.id   AF-A0A6H1Z7L6-F1
#
_cell.length_a   1.000
_cell.length_b   1.000
_cell.length_c   1.000
_cell.angle_alpha   90.00
_cell.angle_beta   90.00
_cell.angle_gamma   90.00
#
_symmetry.space_group_name_H-M   'P 1'
#
loop_
_entity.id
_entity.type
_entity.pdbx_description
1 polymer ?
#
loop_
_entity_poly.entity_id
_entity_poly.type
_entity_poly.pdbx_seq_one_letter_code
_entity_poly.pdbx_strand_id
1 'polypeptide(L)'
;MVMATKTPQGARLNPQNTLELSQGMSIQTAINTADAHGGFWVILLYPSTTYDEGDLTTTGGALITIRGMDEHVMIAPAAAPATAVINITETLYLENITVISPDAAIPAVLVNTAAGAPTITDCIIVGEGVGYSLQMTQGSVDVHRGSFSRDVHLSTLRCLLDCYFTTFHGNIITAAEPLDHDIDLMSCNMTRGNIISNATGATVIACEGVDDIDAVTNAGTGLFTFKDCYVDSVNCTNAAGEIRVTGGTLMACGGAVGVVTWRVSTNHYECVPGMNINHSIDAGRYIFLHPGTFTITAVVDIGVGHFTLEGSGIGVTEIQAAADNIDCIYVHGFISEVTIKSMTLRGKITGARNDAGIYVDNVSDLNIEDIYSMSHGEEAIRLENCTSGPSLVNVTVSDSGRNAGFSNFKATGCTYLRITTLISKVANTTHALHLDNCSDSQLSNISLYDPNGHGIMLEDCTNVTVTTAHCDGQDTAGTYGVYFLRCTGCQLIGGEAHDFEDGVRIEGDGTGNADYNTVTVVKCTSNVNGIDIVEAGAGQSNKNIIIGNQILGNTTAAFVDGGTNTEQGHNIVV
;
A
#
# COMPACT_ATOMS: atom_id res chain seq x y z
N MET A 1 -9.27 47.86 58.33
CA MET A 1 -10.24 46.98 58.99
C MET A 1 -10.37 45.75 58.10
N VAL A 2 -9.46 44.80 58.29
CA VAL A 2 -9.40 43.55 57.52
C VAL A 2 -10.38 42.60 58.19
N MET A 3 -11.45 42.22 57.50
CA MET A 3 -12.30 41.12 57.96
C MET A 3 -11.47 39.85 57.84
N ALA A 4 -10.99 39.36 58.98
CA ALA A 4 -10.47 38.01 59.10
C ALA A 4 -11.64 37.04 58.91
N THR A 5 -11.79 36.50 57.71
CA THR A 5 -12.53 35.26 57.50
C THR A 5 -11.79 34.17 58.28
N LYS A 6 -12.49 33.56 59.24
CA LYS A 6 -11.98 32.38 59.94
C LYS A 6 -11.62 31.33 58.90
N THR A 7 -10.34 30.99 58.79
CA THR A 7 -9.90 29.74 58.20
C THR A 7 -10.62 28.60 58.93
N PRO A 8 -11.21 27.62 58.22
CA PRO A 8 -11.73 26.41 58.84
C PRO A 8 -10.63 25.78 59.70
N GLN A 9 -10.97 25.26 60.88
CA GLN A 9 -10.02 24.53 61.72
C GLN A 9 -9.42 23.38 60.89
N GLY A 10 -8.13 23.46 60.57
CA GLY A 10 -7.39 22.40 59.84
C GLY A 10 -6.42 22.89 58.78
N ALA A 11 -6.67 24.03 58.13
CA ALA A 11 -5.76 24.55 57.09
C ALA A 11 -4.61 25.36 57.71
N ARG A 12 -3.36 24.90 57.51
CA ARG A 12 -2.16 25.72 57.75
C ARG A 12 -1.73 26.36 56.44
N LEU A 13 -1.87 27.68 56.35
CA LEU A 13 -1.24 28.48 55.30
C LEU A 13 0.25 28.64 55.63
N ASN A 14 1.12 28.01 54.86
CA ASN A 14 2.56 28.35 54.85
C ASN A 14 2.77 29.55 53.90
N PRO A 15 3.69 30.49 54.18
CA PRO A 15 4.10 31.59 53.27
C PRO A 15 4.54 31.24 51.82
N GLN A 16 4.30 30.02 51.33
CA GLN A 16 4.65 29.54 49.99
C GLN A 16 3.44 29.04 49.16
N ASN A 17 2.22 29.49 49.47
CA ASN A 17 0.99 29.04 48.79
C ASN A 17 0.81 27.51 48.76
N THR A 18 1.13 26.86 49.89
CA THR A 18 0.92 25.41 50.08
C THR A 18 -0.26 25.18 51.01
N LEU A 19 -1.20 24.34 50.61
CA LEU A 19 -2.34 23.90 51.41
C LEU A 19 -2.16 22.42 51.77
N GLU A 20 -1.95 22.16 53.06
CA GLU A 20 -1.91 20.80 53.62
C GLU A 20 -3.34 20.35 53.95
N LEU A 21 -3.81 19.28 53.31
CA LEU A 21 -5.13 18.70 53.60
C LEU A 21 -5.07 17.89 54.91
N SER A 22 -5.64 18.43 55.98
CA SER A 22 -5.89 17.68 57.23
C SER A 22 -7.05 16.70 57.07
N GLN A 23 -7.02 15.59 57.80
CA GLN A 23 -8.10 14.60 57.87
C GLN A 23 -9.47 15.31 58.12
N GLY A 24 -10.45 15.11 57.24
CA GLY A 24 -11.79 15.71 57.32
C GLY A 24 -12.07 16.93 56.42
N MET A 25 -11.10 17.37 55.61
CA MET A 25 -11.31 18.47 54.64
C MET A 25 -11.45 17.91 53.23
N SER A 26 -12.52 18.28 52.50
CA SER A 26 -12.69 17.89 51.10
C SER A 26 -11.64 18.57 50.21
N ILE A 27 -11.18 17.89 49.16
CA ILE A 27 -10.28 18.46 48.14
C ILE A 27 -10.91 19.73 47.54
N GLN A 28 -12.23 19.77 47.37
CA GLN A 28 -12.94 20.95 46.88
C GLN A 28 -12.80 22.16 47.81
N THR A 29 -12.81 21.95 49.12
CA THR A 29 -12.62 23.03 50.09
C THR A 29 -11.22 23.63 49.98
N ALA A 30 -10.19 22.80 49.78
CA ALA A 30 -8.83 23.26 49.56
C ALA A 30 -8.68 24.02 48.23
N ILE A 31 -9.29 23.50 47.15
CA ILE A 31 -9.31 24.17 45.85
C ILE A 31 -10.03 25.53 45.91
N ASN A 32 -11.24 25.58 46.47
CA ASN A 32 -11.98 26.83 46.65
C ASN A 32 -11.20 27.85 47.51
N THR A 33 -10.39 27.36 48.45
CA THR A 33 -9.51 28.21 49.27
C THR A 33 -8.37 28.77 48.43
N ALA A 34 -7.71 27.95 47.62
CA ALA A 34 -6.68 28.39 46.66
C ALA A 34 -7.24 29.45 45.68
N ASP A 35 -8.41 29.17 45.10
CA ASP A 35 -9.11 30.08 44.19
C ASP A 35 -9.44 31.43 44.83
N ALA A 36 -10.06 31.42 46.01
CA ALA A 36 -10.41 32.65 46.73
C ALA A 36 -9.21 33.53 47.09
N HIS A 37 -8.00 32.96 47.10
CA HIS A 37 -6.77 33.69 47.43
C HIS A 37 -5.96 34.13 46.20
N GLY A 38 -6.19 33.55 45.01
CA GLY A 38 -5.37 33.77 43.81
C GLY A 38 -3.92 33.29 43.99
N GLY A 39 -3.17 33.13 42.89
CA GLY A 39 -1.78 32.64 42.88
C GLY A 39 -1.65 31.19 42.39
N PHE A 40 -0.40 30.75 42.20
CA PHE A 40 -0.08 29.32 42.09
C PHE A 40 -0.18 28.64 43.46
N TRP A 41 -0.89 27.51 43.53
CA TRP A 41 -1.10 26.76 44.77
C TRP A 41 -0.67 25.31 44.63
N VAL A 42 -0.03 24.78 45.67
CA VAL A 42 0.26 23.34 45.81
C VAL A 42 -0.64 22.76 46.90
N ILE A 43 -1.53 21.86 46.51
CA ILE A 43 -2.36 21.09 47.44
C ILE A 43 -1.63 19.78 47.73
N LEU A 44 -1.20 19.61 48.98
CA LEU A 44 -0.45 18.44 49.43
C LEU A 44 -1.37 17.37 50.04
N LEU A 45 -1.41 16.19 49.42
CA LEU A 45 -2.15 15.01 49.88
C LEU A 45 -1.24 14.12 50.76
N TYR A 46 -1.58 13.91 52.03
CA TYR A 46 -0.85 13.04 52.95
C TYR A 46 -1.25 11.57 52.82
N PRO A 47 -0.34 10.60 53.06
CA PRO A 47 -0.66 9.19 52.93
C PRO A 47 -1.79 8.76 53.89
N SER A 48 -2.96 8.48 53.31
CA SER A 48 -4.05 7.71 53.91
C SER A 48 -4.52 6.67 52.88
N THR A 49 -5.10 5.56 53.31
CA THR A 49 -5.27 4.37 52.45
C THR A 49 -6.19 4.56 51.26
N THR A 50 -7.06 5.57 51.26
CA THR A 50 -7.86 6.01 50.10
C THR A 50 -8.49 7.35 50.48
N TYR A 51 -8.39 8.38 49.63
CA TYR A 51 -9.26 9.56 49.73
C TYR A 51 -10.60 9.20 49.09
N ASP A 52 -11.41 8.46 49.83
CA ASP A 52 -12.77 8.06 49.44
C ASP A 52 -13.77 9.12 49.88
N GLU A 53 -14.94 9.17 49.23
CA GLU A 53 -16.11 10.01 49.58
C GLU A 53 -16.71 9.66 50.97
N GLY A 54 -15.96 9.09 51.90
CA GLY A 54 -16.38 8.75 53.26
C GLY A 54 -16.63 9.93 54.21
N ASP A 55 -16.43 11.19 53.79
CA ASP A 55 -17.05 12.38 54.41
C ASP A 55 -18.14 13.03 53.52
N LEU A 56 -18.55 12.33 52.44
CA LEU A 56 -19.63 12.64 51.50
C LEU A 56 -20.43 11.36 51.17
N THR A 57 -21.34 10.96 52.06
CA THR A 57 -22.08 9.68 51.95
C THR A 57 -22.87 9.45 50.65
N THR A 58 -22.66 8.28 50.04
CA THR A 58 -23.55 7.36 49.27
C THR A 58 -24.50 7.86 48.16
N THR A 59 -24.62 9.16 47.93
CA THR A 59 -25.31 9.76 46.77
C THR A 59 -24.86 11.21 46.75
N GLY A 60 -23.86 11.57 45.95
CA GLY A 60 -23.38 12.94 45.93
C GLY A 60 -21.95 13.07 45.47
N GLY A 61 -21.82 13.39 44.20
CA GLY A 61 -20.57 13.66 43.54
C GLY A 61 -19.99 14.94 44.09
N ALA A 62 -18.69 14.91 44.33
CA ALA A 62 -17.95 16.14 44.41
C ALA A 62 -17.94 16.81 43.03
N LEU A 63 -18.82 17.79 42.83
CA LEU A 63 -18.64 18.80 41.80
C LEU A 63 -17.41 19.64 42.18
N ILE A 64 -16.22 19.18 41.80
CA ILE A 64 -15.08 20.08 41.66
C ILE A 64 -15.38 20.89 40.41
N THR A 65 -15.80 22.14 40.60
CA THR A 65 -15.86 23.14 39.54
C THR A 65 -14.80 24.16 39.86
N ILE A 66 -13.69 24.16 39.12
CA ILE A 66 -12.84 25.34 39.01
C ILE A 66 -13.33 26.06 37.77
N ARG A 67 -14.11 27.14 37.94
CA ARG A 67 -14.41 28.05 36.84
C ARG A 67 -13.64 29.34 37.08
N GLY A 68 -12.71 29.64 36.17
CA GLY A 68 -12.17 30.99 36.03
C GLY A 68 -10.93 31.32 36.87
N MET A 69 -9.99 30.38 37.04
CA MET A 69 -8.64 30.75 37.46
C MET A 69 -7.77 30.99 36.22
N ASP A 70 -7.25 32.22 36.07
CA ASP A 70 -6.19 32.55 35.10
C ASP A 70 -4.81 31.96 35.53
N GLU A 71 -4.74 31.19 36.63
CA GLU A 71 -3.49 30.73 37.27
C GLU A 71 -3.56 29.25 37.71
N HIS A 72 -2.42 28.54 37.60
CA HIS A 72 -2.32 27.07 37.72
C HIS A 72 -2.39 26.53 39.16
N VAL A 73 -3.15 25.46 39.39
CA VAL A 73 -3.16 24.69 40.66
C VAL A 73 -2.44 23.35 40.47
N MET A 74 -1.55 22.98 41.40
CA MET A 74 -0.86 21.69 41.42
C MET A 74 -1.38 20.83 42.58
N ILE A 75 -1.80 19.61 42.28
CA ILE A 75 -2.15 18.58 43.28
C ILE A 75 -1.02 17.56 43.30
N ALA A 76 -0.35 17.45 44.45
CA ALA A 76 0.79 16.55 44.64
C ALA A 76 0.74 15.92 46.04
N PRO A 77 1.34 14.76 46.28
CA PRO A 77 1.44 14.22 47.63
C PRO A 77 2.49 14.92 48.51
N ALA A 78 2.25 14.89 49.82
CA ALA A 78 3.00 15.62 50.84
C ALA A 78 4.33 14.96 51.26
N ALA A 79 4.44 13.63 51.15
CA ALA A 79 5.64 12.87 51.56
C ALA A 79 5.67 11.47 50.92
N ALA A 80 6.83 10.99 50.48
CA ALA A 80 6.97 9.60 50.01
C ALA A 80 7.05 8.60 51.20
N PRO A 81 6.50 7.37 51.08
CA PRO A 81 5.60 6.90 50.01
C PRO A 81 4.17 7.40 50.26
N ALA A 82 3.59 8.10 49.29
CA ALA A 82 2.20 8.56 49.37
C ALA A 82 1.44 8.22 48.09
N THR A 83 0.32 7.57 48.31
CA THR A 83 -0.66 7.17 47.32
C THR A 83 -1.70 8.28 47.20
N ALA A 84 -1.58 9.15 46.19
CA ALA A 84 -2.58 10.17 45.90
C ALA A 84 -3.27 9.81 44.58
N VAL A 85 -4.57 9.52 44.64
CA VAL A 85 -5.42 9.22 43.48
C VAL A 85 -6.61 10.15 43.53
N ILE A 86 -6.90 10.83 42.43
CA ILE A 86 -8.22 11.45 42.25
C ILE A 86 -9.16 10.34 41.79
N ASN A 87 -9.99 9.83 42.70
CA ASN A 87 -11.00 8.82 42.42
C ASN A 87 -12.31 9.51 42.02
N ILE A 88 -12.80 9.25 40.81
CA ILE A 88 -13.99 9.88 40.26
C ILE A 88 -15.17 8.90 40.30
N THR A 89 -16.12 9.16 41.19
CA THR A 89 -17.32 8.34 41.43
C THR A 89 -18.62 8.97 40.88
N GLU A 90 -18.58 10.25 40.48
CA GLU A 90 -19.67 11.00 39.84
C GLU A 90 -19.15 12.05 38.82
N THR A 91 -19.97 13.03 38.37
CA THR A 91 -19.54 14.06 37.39
C THR A 91 -18.53 15.03 38.00
N LEU A 92 -17.30 15.06 37.46
CA LEU A 92 -16.20 15.91 37.92
C LEU A 92 -15.67 16.82 36.81
N TYR A 93 -15.36 18.09 37.10
CA TYR A 93 -14.72 19.00 36.13
C TYR A 93 -13.33 19.41 36.62
N LEU A 94 -12.27 18.92 35.97
CA LEU A 94 -10.90 19.36 36.21
C LEU A 94 -10.55 20.41 35.15
N GLU A 95 -10.14 21.61 35.56
CA GLU A 95 -9.79 22.70 34.63
C GLU A 95 -8.51 23.42 35.10
N ASN A 96 -7.50 23.53 34.23
CA ASN A 96 -6.22 24.23 34.50
C ASN A 96 -5.40 23.68 35.69
N ILE A 97 -5.40 22.35 35.87
CA ILE A 97 -4.72 21.67 37.00
C ILE A 97 -3.56 20.81 36.50
N THR A 98 -2.48 20.74 37.29
CA THR A 98 -1.48 19.67 37.18
C THR A 98 -1.70 18.62 38.27
N VAL A 99 -1.90 17.36 37.89
CA VAL A 99 -2.09 16.22 38.80
C VAL A 99 -0.88 15.31 38.67
N ILE A 100 -0.21 15.01 39.79
CA ILE A 100 1.01 14.19 39.79
C ILE A 100 0.83 12.99 40.71
N SER A 101 0.98 11.77 40.17
CA SER A 101 1.20 10.56 40.97
C SER A 101 2.71 10.28 41.02
N PRO A 102 3.34 10.28 42.21
CA PRO A 102 4.75 9.92 42.37
C PRO A 102 4.95 8.41 42.52
N ASP A 103 3.86 7.63 42.58
CA ASP A 103 3.93 6.20 42.83
C ASP A 103 3.82 5.46 41.50
N ALA A 104 4.86 4.68 41.22
CA ALA A 104 4.94 3.86 40.04
C ALA A 104 3.82 2.82 39.90
N ALA A 105 3.09 2.49 40.96
CA ALA A 105 2.03 1.48 40.93
C ALA A 105 0.62 2.06 40.81
N ILE A 106 0.45 3.38 40.80
CA ILE A 106 -0.84 4.02 41.04
C ILE A 106 -1.10 5.12 40.00
N PRO A 107 -2.31 5.16 39.39
CA PRO A 107 -2.62 6.18 38.41
C PRO A 107 -2.79 7.57 39.04
N ALA A 108 -2.48 8.63 38.29
CA ALA A 108 -2.73 10.00 38.74
C ALA A 108 -4.24 10.32 38.82
N VAL A 109 -5.03 9.81 37.86
CA VAL A 109 -6.49 9.88 37.88
C VAL A 109 -7.08 8.49 37.71
N LEU A 110 -8.03 8.10 38.58
CA LEU A 110 -8.79 6.86 38.50
C LEU A 110 -10.28 7.18 38.31
N VAL A 111 -10.88 6.62 37.25
CA VAL A 111 -12.32 6.74 36.96
C VAL A 111 -12.94 5.36 37.10
N ASN A 112 -13.86 5.19 38.05
CA ASN A 112 -14.41 3.88 38.38
C ASN A 112 -15.93 3.83 38.51
N THR A 113 -16.62 4.76 37.85
CA THR A 113 -18.08 4.89 37.91
C THR A 113 -18.71 4.89 36.53
N ALA A 114 -19.89 4.25 36.41
CA ALA A 114 -20.74 4.41 35.24
C ALA A 114 -21.63 5.66 35.33
N ALA A 115 -21.70 6.29 36.51
CA ALA A 115 -22.51 7.46 36.77
C ALA A 115 -21.65 8.73 36.64
N GLY A 116 -21.97 9.57 35.66
CA GLY A 116 -21.25 10.82 35.39
C GLY A 116 -20.18 10.68 34.31
N ALA A 117 -19.93 11.78 33.61
CA ALA A 117 -18.88 11.92 32.60
C ALA A 117 -17.94 13.03 33.08
N PRO A 118 -16.83 12.70 33.77
CA PRO A 118 -15.80 13.68 34.08
C PRO A 118 -15.28 14.40 32.84
N THR A 119 -15.08 15.70 32.96
CA THR A 119 -14.44 16.53 31.95
C THR A 119 -13.10 17.04 32.47
N ILE A 120 -12.05 16.90 31.69
CA ILE A 120 -10.68 17.32 31.99
C ILE A 120 -10.26 18.34 30.94
N THR A 121 -10.16 19.61 31.30
CA THR A 121 -9.85 20.71 30.39
C THR A 121 -8.54 21.39 30.77
N ASP A 122 -7.64 21.60 29.81
CA ASP A 122 -6.38 22.35 30.00
C ASP A 122 -5.53 21.82 31.18
N CYS A 123 -5.57 20.50 31.43
CA CYS A 123 -4.88 19.84 32.55
C CYS A 123 -3.61 19.10 32.10
N ILE A 124 -2.62 19.01 32.99
CA ILE A 124 -1.44 18.14 32.84
C ILE A 124 -1.52 17.00 33.85
N ILE A 125 -1.59 15.76 33.37
CA ILE A 125 -1.74 14.57 34.20
C ILE A 125 -0.47 13.74 34.09
N VAL A 126 0.23 13.63 35.21
CA VAL A 126 1.57 13.06 35.28
C VAL A 126 1.56 11.76 36.09
N GLY A 127 1.75 10.64 35.39
CA GLY A 127 2.05 9.34 35.99
C GLY A 127 3.56 9.09 36.12
N GLU A 128 3.97 8.23 37.05
CA GLU A 128 5.36 7.79 37.23
C GLU A 128 5.49 6.26 37.01
N GLY A 129 6.67 5.79 36.58
CA GLY A 129 6.99 4.36 36.48
C GLY A 129 6.04 3.53 35.60
N VAL A 130 5.45 2.47 36.17
CA VAL A 130 4.43 1.62 35.53
C VAL A 130 3.00 2.14 35.76
N GLY A 131 2.87 3.32 36.38
CA GLY A 131 1.62 3.95 36.74
C GLY A 131 1.08 4.77 35.57
N TYR A 132 -0.22 4.61 35.32
CA TYR A 132 -0.93 5.29 34.25
C TYR A 132 -1.13 6.78 34.59
N SER A 133 -1.16 7.66 33.59
CA SER A 133 -1.65 9.03 33.82
C SER A 133 -3.14 8.98 34.17
N LEU A 134 -3.90 8.19 33.44
CA LEU A 134 -5.33 7.98 33.62
C LEU A 134 -5.63 6.48 33.59
N GLN A 135 -6.40 6.00 34.55
CA GLN A 135 -6.99 4.67 34.52
C GLN A 135 -8.51 4.77 34.58
N MET A 136 -9.19 4.13 33.64
CA MET A 136 -10.64 3.98 33.62
C MET A 136 -11.00 2.52 33.83
N THR A 137 -11.76 2.20 34.86
CA THR A 137 -12.33 0.86 35.04
C THR A 137 -13.73 0.75 34.44
N GLN A 138 -14.47 1.86 34.35
CA GLN A 138 -15.76 2.00 33.67
C GLN A 138 -16.11 3.48 33.47
N GLY A 139 -17.08 3.78 32.59
CA GLY A 139 -17.67 5.11 32.45
C GLY A 139 -17.21 5.90 31.23
N SER A 140 -17.42 7.22 31.25
CA SER A 140 -17.06 8.15 30.18
C SER A 140 -16.13 9.25 30.70
N VAL A 141 -15.14 9.68 29.92
CA VAL A 141 -14.27 10.83 30.22
C VAL A 141 -14.14 11.68 28.97
N ASP A 142 -14.35 12.99 29.12
CA ASP A 142 -14.10 13.98 28.09
C ASP A 142 -12.82 14.76 28.42
N VAL A 143 -11.87 14.85 27.51
CA VAL A 143 -10.61 15.59 27.69
C VAL A 143 -10.49 16.65 26.62
N HIS A 144 -10.32 17.91 27.01
CA HIS A 144 -10.09 19.02 26.10
C HIS A 144 -8.74 19.67 26.41
N ARG A 145 -7.85 19.76 25.42
CA ARG A 145 -6.53 20.42 25.56
C ARG A 145 -5.71 19.88 26.74
N GLY A 146 -5.79 18.58 26.99
CA GLY A 146 -5.05 17.91 28.07
C GLY A 146 -3.63 17.53 27.67
N SER A 147 -2.81 17.13 28.65
CA SER A 147 -1.51 16.51 28.44
C SER A 147 -1.31 15.32 29.38
N PHE A 148 -1.04 14.13 28.84
CA PHE A 148 -0.75 12.92 29.61
C PHE A 148 0.73 12.54 29.48
N SER A 149 1.45 12.45 30.60
CA SER A 149 2.90 12.16 30.58
C SER A 149 3.25 10.66 30.40
N ARG A 150 2.26 9.80 30.62
CA ARG A 150 2.31 8.33 30.61
C ARG A 150 1.03 7.75 30.07
N ASP A 151 0.98 6.43 30.01
CA ASP A 151 -0.10 5.64 29.44
C ASP A 151 -1.48 5.96 30.04
N VAL A 152 -2.53 5.81 29.23
CA VAL A 152 -3.95 5.82 29.61
C VAL A 152 -4.47 4.40 29.51
N HIS A 153 -5.08 3.86 30.57
CA HIS A 153 -5.50 2.46 30.61
C HIS A 153 -7.01 2.28 30.86
N LEU A 154 -7.68 1.52 29.99
CA LEU A 154 -9.11 1.20 30.04
C LEU A 154 -9.29 -0.29 30.39
N SER A 155 -9.73 -0.63 31.61
CA SER A 155 -9.31 -1.91 32.22
C SER A 155 -10.36 -2.95 32.65
N THR A 156 -11.67 -2.67 32.74
CA THR A 156 -12.59 -3.62 33.44
C THR A 156 -14.02 -3.70 32.89
N LEU A 157 -14.60 -2.59 32.46
CA LEU A 157 -15.90 -2.55 31.78
C LEU A 157 -15.81 -1.57 30.60
N ARG A 158 -16.89 -1.43 29.84
CA ARG A 158 -16.95 -0.44 28.76
C ARG A 158 -16.58 0.94 29.27
N CYS A 159 -15.61 1.53 28.57
CA CYS A 159 -15.11 2.89 28.80
C CYS A 159 -15.32 3.70 27.51
N LEU A 160 -15.73 4.95 27.65
CA LEU A 160 -15.81 5.93 26.57
C LEU A 160 -14.78 7.03 26.86
N LEU A 161 -13.79 7.19 25.99
CA LEU A 161 -12.74 8.19 26.15
C LEU A 161 -12.78 9.13 24.95
N ASP A 162 -13.23 10.36 25.17
CA ASP A 162 -13.30 11.39 24.14
C ASP A 162 -12.22 12.44 24.40
N CYS A 163 -11.33 12.68 23.46
CA CYS A 163 -10.18 13.57 23.61
C CYS A 163 -10.06 14.53 22.44
N TYR A 164 -9.95 15.83 22.75
CA TYR A 164 -9.91 16.91 21.78
C TYR A 164 -8.69 17.78 22.03
N PHE A 165 -7.84 17.98 21.02
CA PHE A 165 -6.64 18.84 21.11
C PHE A 165 -5.64 18.44 22.21
N THR A 166 -5.59 17.15 22.54
CA THR A 166 -4.84 16.60 23.68
C THR A 166 -3.50 16.03 23.23
N THR A 167 -2.47 16.16 24.07
CA THR A 167 -1.14 15.57 23.85
C THR A 167 -0.94 14.33 24.71
N PHE A 168 -0.47 13.25 24.11
CA PHE A 168 -0.11 12.00 24.80
C PHE A 168 1.39 11.75 24.67
N HIS A 169 2.08 11.49 25.77
CA HIS A 169 3.49 11.07 25.80
C HIS A 169 3.66 9.57 26.11
N GLY A 170 2.55 8.86 26.27
CA GLY A 170 2.48 7.43 26.47
C GLY A 170 1.45 6.78 25.55
N ASN A 171 1.10 5.54 25.86
CA ASN A 171 0.17 4.75 25.07
C ASN A 171 -1.28 4.89 25.55
N ILE A 172 -2.25 4.65 24.69
CA ILE A 172 -3.64 4.36 25.10
C ILE A 172 -3.79 2.85 25.06
N ILE A 173 -4.16 2.22 26.18
CA ILE A 173 -4.16 0.76 26.35
C ILE A 173 -5.55 0.31 26.81
N THR A 174 -6.12 -0.71 26.19
CA THR A 174 -7.29 -1.44 26.72
C THR A 174 -6.85 -2.77 27.34
N ALA A 175 -7.54 -3.24 28.37
CA ALA A 175 -7.29 -4.55 28.96
C ALA A 175 -7.73 -5.70 28.03
N ALA A 176 -7.13 -6.87 28.25
CA ALA A 176 -7.36 -8.09 27.48
C ALA A 176 -8.65 -8.83 27.90
N GLU A 177 -9.80 -8.17 27.75
CA GLU A 177 -11.11 -8.71 28.16
C GLU A 177 -12.13 -8.61 27.00
N PRO A 178 -13.22 -9.41 27.01
CA PRO A 178 -14.28 -9.37 25.99
C PRO A 178 -15.21 -8.17 26.20
N LEU A 179 -14.64 -6.96 26.16
CA LEU A 179 -15.32 -5.71 26.45
C LEU A 179 -15.25 -4.79 25.23
N ASP A 180 -16.27 -3.96 25.08
CA ASP A 180 -16.33 -2.92 24.07
C ASP A 180 -15.88 -1.60 24.70
N HIS A 181 -14.93 -0.89 24.08
CA HIS A 181 -14.57 0.48 24.45
C HIS A 181 -14.85 1.42 23.28
N ASP A 182 -15.21 2.67 23.55
CA ASP A 182 -15.21 3.74 22.52
C ASP A 182 -14.09 4.72 22.85
N ILE A 183 -13.27 5.03 21.84
CA ILE A 183 -12.17 5.99 21.97
C ILE A 183 -12.31 6.96 20.80
N ASP A 184 -12.59 8.24 21.07
CA ASP A 184 -12.66 9.30 20.07
C ASP A 184 -11.51 10.29 20.29
N LEU A 185 -10.65 10.46 19.28
CA LEU A 185 -9.49 11.34 19.31
C LEU A 185 -9.60 12.36 18.17
N MET A 186 -9.73 13.63 18.51
CA MET A 186 -9.85 14.71 17.53
C MET A 186 -8.74 15.75 17.71
N SER A 187 -7.92 15.94 16.68
CA SER A 187 -6.82 16.92 16.65
C SER A 187 -5.81 16.72 17.78
N CYS A 188 -5.59 15.46 18.19
CA CYS A 188 -4.64 15.08 19.23
C CYS A 188 -3.23 14.87 18.65
N ASN A 189 -2.21 14.95 19.50
CA ASN A 189 -0.84 14.57 19.14
C ASN A 189 -0.37 13.42 20.04
N MET A 190 0.00 12.30 19.45
CA MET A 190 0.41 11.10 20.18
C MET A 190 1.91 11.06 20.52
N THR A 191 2.72 11.97 19.97
CA THR A 191 4.18 12.05 20.17
C THR A 191 4.91 10.71 20.03
N ARG A 192 4.48 9.88 19.07
CA ARG A 192 4.92 8.48 18.86
C ARG A 192 4.45 7.49 19.92
N GLY A 193 3.33 7.76 20.57
CA GLY A 193 2.61 6.84 21.42
C GLY A 193 1.82 5.80 20.61
N ASN A 194 1.52 4.67 21.25
CA ASN A 194 0.75 3.59 20.64
C ASN A 194 -0.72 3.61 21.09
N ILE A 195 -1.60 3.07 20.26
CA ILE A 195 -2.96 2.70 20.65
C ILE A 195 -3.03 1.17 20.69
N ILE A 196 -3.17 0.60 21.89
CA ILE A 196 -3.09 -0.84 22.15
C ILE A 196 -4.45 -1.35 22.61
N SER A 197 -5.26 -1.82 21.67
CA SER A 197 -6.53 -2.47 21.97
C SER A 197 -6.32 -3.97 22.19
N ASN A 198 -6.06 -4.39 23.43
CA ASN A 198 -6.06 -5.81 23.80
C ASN A 198 -7.48 -6.38 23.98
N ALA A 199 -8.50 -5.52 23.95
CA ALA A 199 -9.89 -5.94 24.12
C ALA A 199 -10.31 -6.86 22.97
N THR A 200 -11.03 -7.93 23.31
CA THR A 200 -11.51 -8.93 22.34
C THR A 200 -12.95 -8.64 21.86
N GLY A 201 -13.64 -7.68 22.49
CA GLY A 201 -14.94 -7.18 22.07
C GLY A 201 -14.90 -6.28 20.83
N ALA A 202 -16.00 -5.58 20.58
CA ALA A 202 -16.17 -4.62 19.49
C ALA A 202 -15.75 -3.20 19.92
N THR A 203 -14.44 -3.00 20.13
CA THR A 203 -13.87 -1.67 20.42
C THR A 203 -14.00 -0.74 19.21
N VAL A 204 -14.50 0.48 19.40
CA VAL A 204 -14.47 1.52 18.36
C VAL A 204 -13.37 2.52 18.69
N ILE A 205 -12.50 2.77 17.71
CA ILE A 205 -11.52 3.85 17.78
C ILE A 205 -11.77 4.79 16.62
N ALA A 206 -12.08 6.04 16.89
CA ALA A 206 -12.20 7.10 15.90
C ALA A 206 -11.06 8.10 16.13
N CYS A 207 -10.28 8.37 15.10
CA CYS A 207 -9.22 9.37 15.08
C CYS A 207 -9.50 10.35 13.94
N GLU A 208 -9.57 11.64 14.23
CA GLU A 208 -9.71 12.71 13.24
C GLU A 208 -8.60 13.76 13.42
N GLY A 209 -7.73 13.94 12.41
CA GLY A 209 -6.63 14.91 12.46
C GLY A 209 -5.60 14.62 13.55
N VAL A 210 -5.36 13.34 13.86
CA VAL A 210 -4.41 12.93 14.91
C VAL A 210 -3.01 12.75 14.30
N ASP A 211 -2.02 13.38 14.92
CA ASP A 211 -0.62 13.36 14.49
C ASP A 211 0.25 12.37 15.30
N ASP A 212 1.29 11.85 14.66
CA ASP A 212 2.38 11.05 15.26
C ASP A 212 1.94 9.77 16.02
N ILE A 213 1.04 8.97 15.44
CA ILE A 213 0.74 7.62 15.97
C ILE A 213 1.81 6.62 15.50
N ASP A 214 2.56 6.00 16.43
CA ASP A 214 3.64 5.04 16.10
C ASP A 214 3.07 3.67 15.69
N ALA A 215 2.21 3.10 16.53
CA ALA A 215 1.47 1.88 16.19
C ALA A 215 0.05 1.84 16.75
N VAL A 216 -0.86 1.26 15.98
CA VAL A 216 -2.18 0.82 16.46
C VAL A 216 -2.24 -0.69 16.45
N THR A 217 -2.50 -1.31 17.60
CA THR A 217 -2.65 -2.76 17.72
C THR A 217 -4.07 -3.13 18.11
N ASN A 218 -4.64 -4.16 17.46
CA ASN A 218 -5.99 -4.64 17.74
C ASN A 218 -6.06 -6.17 17.88
N ALA A 219 -6.56 -6.63 19.04
CA ALA A 219 -6.80 -8.03 19.37
C ALA A 219 -8.28 -8.46 19.28
N GLY A 220 -9.20 -7.57 18.90
CA GLY A 220 -10.66 -7.82 18.88
C GLY A 220 -11.37 -7.53 17.56
N THR A 221 -12.71 -7.48 17.62
CA THR A 221 -13.61 -7.40 16.44
C THR A 221 -14.13 -5.98 16.13
N GLY A 222 -13.40 -4.98 16.61
CA GLY A 222 -13.74 -3.56 16.59
C GLY A 222 -13.65 -2.84 15.24
N LEU A 223 -14.14 -1.59 15.21
CA LEU A 223 -14.02 -0.67 14.07
C LEU A 223 -13.01 0.43 14.38
N PHE A 224 -12.01 0.60 13.51
CA PHE A 224 -10.99 1.64 13.64
C PHE A 224 -11.17 2.63 12.49
N THR A 225 -11.54 3.87 12.78
CA THR A 225 -11.72 4.92 11.78
C THR A 225 -10.63 5.96 11.94
N PHE A 226 -9.84 6.19 10.89
CA PHE A 226 -8.84 7.24 10.83
C PHE A 226 -9.25 8.24 9.75
N LYS A 227 -9.30 9.52 10.09
CA LYS A 227 -9.64 10.58 9.15
C LYS A 227 -8.60 11.68 9.21
N ASP A 228 -7.93 11.95 8.09
CA ASP A 228 -6.88 12.99 8.01
C ASP A 228 -5.77 12.84 9.07
N CYS A 229 -5.42 11.59 9.44
CA CYS A 229 -4.39 11.29 10.44
C CYS A 229 -3.04 10.91 9.81
N TYR A 230 -1.96 11.02 10.61
CA TYR A 230 -0.65 10.41 10.29
C TYR A 230 -0.40 9.20 11.19
N VAL A 231 -0.33 8.00 10.59
CA VAL A 231 -0.16 6.72 11.30
C VAL A 231 1.01 5.95 10.69
N ASP A 232 2.07 5.70 11.47
CA ASP A 232 3.24 4.95 11.01
C ASP A 232 2.88 3.47 10.78
N SER A 233 2.17 2.83 11.71
CA SER A 233 1.78 1.43 11.54
C SER A 233 0.46 1.05 12.19
N VAL A 234 -0.26 0.12 11.56
CA VAL A 234 -1.42 -0.57 12.14
C VAL A 234 -1.14 -2.06 12.09
N ASN A 235 -1.29 -2.76 13.21
CA ASN A 235 -1.06 -4.20 13.31
C ASN A 235 -2.28 -4.89 13.95
N CYS A 236 -3.01 -5.67 13.17
CA CYS A 236 -4.16 -6.43 13.67
C CYS A 236 -3.73 -7.87 13.97
N THR A 237 -3.81 -8.28 15.23
CA THR A 237 -3.35 -9.61 15.65
C THR A 237 -4.47 -10.66 15.66
N ASN A 238 -5.75 -10.26 15.67
CA ASN A 238 -6.91 -11.16 15.73
C ASN A 238 -8.04 -10.77 14.76
N ALA A 239 -7.87 -11.19 13.52
CA ALA A 239 -8.82 -11.73 12.54
C ALA A 239 -10.24 -11.19 12.22
N ALA A 240 -10.86 -10.20 12.86
CA ALA A 240 -12.21 -9.76 12.44
C ALA A 240 -12.57 -8.27 12.57
N GLY A 241 -11.62 -7.40 12.95
CA GLY A 241 -11.86 -5.95 12.97
C GLY A 241 -11.89 -5.32 11.57
N GLU A 242 -12.64 -4.22 11.44
CA GLU A 242 -12.67 -3.37 10.24
C GLU A 242 -11.79 -2.13 10.47
N ILE A 243 -10.92 -1.79 9.52
CA ILE A 243 -10.19 -0.52 9.52
C ILE A 243 -10.75 0.34 8.39
N ARG A 244 -11.18 1.56 8.72
CA ARG A 244 -11.59 2.60 7.79
C ARG A 244 -10.60 3.74 7.82
N VAL A 245 -10.06 4.14 6.68
CA VAL A 245 -9.25 5.35 6.59
C VAL A 245 -9.79 6.29 5.51
N THR A 246 -9.91 7.58 5.84
CA THR A 246 -10.47 8.63 4.97
C THR A 246 -9.59 9.86 5.02
N GLY A 247 -8.73 10.09 4.03
CA GLY A 247 -7.69 11.13 4.08
C GLY A 247 -6.54 10.81 5.06
N GLY A 248 -5.40 11.50 4.94
CA GLY A 248 -4.19 11.26 5.75
C GLY A 248 -3.18 10.25 5.16
N THR A 249 -2.20 9.83 5.96
CA THR A 249 -1.11 8.89 5.61
C THR A 249 -1.11 7.69 6.55
N LEU A 250 -1.16 6.47 6.00
CA LEU A 250 -0.85 5.23 6.72
C LEU A 250 0.37 4.59 6.08
N MET A 251 1.46 4.41 6.83
CA MET A 251 2.69 3.84 6.27
C MET A 251 2.72 2.30 6.27
N ALA A 252 2.02 1.60 7.17
CA ALA A 252 2.01 0.14 7.13
C ALA A 252 0.77 -0.48 7.78
N CYS A 253 0.29 -1.62 7.25
CA CYS A 253 -0.79 -2.41 7.84
C CYS A 253 -0.45 -3.91 7.92
N GLY A 254 0.06 -4.39 9.05
CA GLY A 254 0.40 -5.81 9.29
C GLY A 254 -0.75 -6.66 9.82
N GLY A 255 -0.78 -7.95 9.48
CA GLY A 255 -1.56 -8.98 10.20
C GLY A 255 -3.08 -9.00 10.01
N ALA A 256 -3.67 -8.05 9.27
CA ALA A 256 -5.12 -7.97 9.11
C ALA A 256 -5.68 -9.12 8.25
N VAL A 257 -6.44 -10.03 8.88
CA VAL A 257 -7.37 -10.96 8.18
C VAL A 257 -8.71 -10.27 7.89
N GLY A 258 -8.98 -9.11 8.52
CA GLY A 258 -10.20 -8.31 8.33
C GLY A 258 -10.15 -7.34 7.14
N VAL A 259 -11.30 -6.72 6.84
CA VAL A 259 -11.46 -5.78 5.72
C VAL A 259 -10.86 -4.42 6.10
N VAL A 260 -9.96 -3.92 5.25
CA VAL A 260 -9.46 -2.54 5.29
C VAL A 260 -10.15 -1.77 4.18
N THR A 261 -10.99 -0.79 4.52
CA THR A 261 -11.74 0.02 3.54
C THR A 261 -11.20 1.45 3.56
N TRP A 262 -10.75 1.97 2.42
CA TRP A 262 -10.42 3.39 2.30
C TRP A 262 -11.45 4.13 1.45
N ARG A 263 -11.70 5.41 1.78
CA ARG A 263 -12.57 6.27 0.97
C ARG A 263 -11.85 7.56 0.57
N VAL A 264 -11.44 7.64 -0.71
CA VAL A 264 -11.08 8.82 -1.56
C VAL A 264 -9.90 9.70 -1.05
N SER A 265 -9.14 10.51 -1.82
CA SER A 265 -8.99 10.83 -3.25
C SER A 265 -7.51 11.00 -3.70
N THR A 266 -6.52 10.73 -2.83
CA THR A 266 -5.12 11.17 -3.02
C THR A 266 -4.01 10.24 -2.51
N ASN A 267 -4.30 9.03 -2.04
CA ASN A 267 -3.38 8.39 -1.08
C ASN A 267 -2.33 7.44 -1.69
N HIS A 268 -1.13 7.54 -1.11
CA HIS A 268 0.04 6.66 -1.23
C HIS A 268 -0.05 5.61 -0.11
N TYR A 269 0.02 4.33 -0.46
CA TYR A 269 0.07 3.21 0.46
C TYR A 269 1.43 2.50 0.36
N GLU A 270 2.08 2.23 1.49
CA GLU A 270 3.31 1.43 1.52
C GLU A 270 3.00 0.01 2.04
N CYS A 271 3.46 -1.00 1.31
CA CYS A 271 3.26 -2.40 1.62
C CYS A 271 4.62 -3.05 1.92
N VAL A 272 4.71 -3.80 3.03
CA VAL A 272 5.91 -4.55 3.42
C VAL A 272 5.73 -6.06 3.22
N PRO A 273 6.82 -6.84 3.01
CA PRO A 273 6.74 -8.28 2.82
C PRO A 273 5.91 -8.99 3.91
N GLY A 274 5.01 -9.88 3.48
CA GLY A 274 4.07 -10.59 4.36
C GLY A 274 2.66 -9.97 4.44
N MET A 275 2.46 -8.77 3.88
CA MET A 275 1.13 -8.16 3.73
C MET A 275 0.40 -8.67 2.48
N ASN A 276 -0.94 -8.69 2.54
CA ASN A 276 -1.78 -8.99 1.37
C ASN A 276 -1.93 -7.74 0.50
N ILE A 277 -1.33 -7.76 -0.70
CA ILE A 277 -1.36 -6.64 -1.65
C ILE A 277 -2.80 -6.31 -2.09
N ASN A 278 -3.68 -7.31 -2.23
CA ASN A 278 -5.05 -7.07 -2.72
C ASN A 278 -5.88 -6.15 -1.83
N HIS A 279 -5.69 -6.22 -0.51
CA HIS A 279 -6.39 -5.30 0.41
C HIS A 279 -5.98 -3.83 0.19
N SER A 280 -4.85 -3.61 -0.49
CA SER A 280 -4.26 -2.29 -0.72
C SER A 280 -4.75 -1.68 -2.05
N ILE A 281 -5.23 -2.50 -3.00
CA ILE A 281 -5.69 -2.06 -4.32
C ILE A 281 -7.06 -1.39 -4.23
N ASP A 282 -7.98 -1.97 -3.45
CA ASP A 282 -9.28 -1.34 -3.16
C ASP A 282 -9.13 -0.04 -2.35
N ALA A 283 -7.94 0.18 -1.78
CA ALA A 283 -7.66 1.21 -0.80
C ALA A 283 -6.89 2.44 -1.34
N GLY A 284 -6.05 2.27 -2.38
CA GLY A 284 -5.10 3.28 -2.82
C GLY A 284 -5.04 3.47 -4.33
N ARG A 285 -4.67 4.68 -4.78
CA ARG A 285 -4.33 4.95 -6.19
C ARG A 285 -2.84 4.78 -6.46
N TYR A 286 -2.02 4.76 -5.41
CA TYR A 286 -0.59 4.54 -5.51
C TYR A 286 -0.17 3.57 -4.41
N ILE A 287 0.44 2.45 -4.79
CA ILE A 287 0.96 1.43 -3.88
C ILE A 287 2.46 1.31 -4.12
N PHE A 288 3.24 1.51 -3.06
CA PHE A 288 4.67 1.27 -3.03
C PHE A 288 4.96 -0.05 -2.29
N LEU A 289 5.74 -0.92 -2.92
CA LEU A 289 6.20 -2.18 -2.35
C LEU A 289 7.65 -2.01 -1.88
N HIS A 290 7.85 -2.17 -0.56
CA HIS A 290 9.18 -2.14 0.04
C HIS A 290 10.09 -3.27 -0.46
N PRO A 291 11.42 -3.19 -0.25
CA PRO A 291 12.33 -4.26 -0.59
C PRO A 291 11.95 -5.60 0.05
N GLY A 292 12.00 -6.67 -0.73
CA GLY A 292 11.74 -8.04 -0.28
C GLY A 292 10.80 -8.83 -1.18
N THR A 293 10.44 -10.05 -0.74
CA THR A 293 9.60 -10.99 -1.48
C THR A 293 8.17 -11.01 -0.94
N PHE A 294 7.20 -10.76 -1.82
CA PHE A 294 5.77 -10.82 -1.56
C PHE A 294 5.22 -12.09 -2.16
N THR A 295 4.97 -13.10 -1.33
CA THR A 295 4.33 -14.34 -1.78
C THR A 295 2.82 -14.16 -1.86
N ILE A 296 2.26 -14.24 -3.07
CA ILE A 296 0.83 -14.08 -3.32
C ILE A 296 0.13 -15.43 -3.44
N THR A 297 -1.00 -15.59 -2.78
CA THR A 297 -1.85 -16.80 -2.87
C THR A 297 -3.07 -16.59 -3.78
N ALA A 298 -3.27 -15.37 -4.24
CA ALA A 298 -4.26 -14.94 -5.21
C ALA A 298 -3.65 -13.83 -6.07
N VAL A 299 -4.16 -13.66 -7.29
CA VAL A 299 -3.72 -12.61 -8.24
C VAL A 299 -3.83 -11.21 -7.64
N VAL A 300 -2.88 -10.32 -7.95
CA VAL A 300 -2.99 -8.88 -7.67
C VAL A 300 -3.99 -8.27 -8.66
N ASP A 301 -5.24 -8.09 -8.23
CA ASP A 301 -6.37 -7.74 -9.09
C ASP A 301 -6.63 -6.22 -9.13
N ILE A 302 -6.34 -5.58 -10.27
CA ILE A 302 -6.44 -4.12 -10.47
C ILE A 302 -7.61 -3.81 -11.41
N GLY A 303 -8.76 -3.46 -10.81
CA GLY A 303 -9.98 -3.02 -11.50
C GLY A 303 -10.23 -1.51 -11.44
N VAL A 304 -9.22 -0.69 -11.10
CA VAL A 304 -9.35 0.76 -10.89
C VAL A 304 -8.34 1.56 -11.73
N GLY A 305 -8.80 2.63 -12.38
CA GLY A 305 -7.94 3.54 -13.17
C GLY A 305 -7.22 4.59 -12.32
N HIS A 306 -6.30 5.34 -12.95
CA HIS A 306 -5.39 6.29 -12.29
C HIS A 306 -4.62 5.63 -11.14
N PHE A 307 -4.07 4.45 -11.42
CA PHE A 307 -3.49 3.56 -10.44
C PHE A 307 -2.00 3.35 -10.69
N THR A 308 -1.18 3.29 -9.65
CA THR A 308 0.24 2.98 -9.73
C THR A 308 0.60 1.91 -8.73
N LEU A 309 1.26 0.85 -9.20
CA LEU A 309 1.93 -0.15 -8.37
C LEU A 309 3.43 -0.08 -8.64
N GLU A 310 4.20 0.29 -7.63
CA GLU A 310 5.63 0.54 -7.74
C GLU A 310 6.40 -0.32 -6.74
N GLY A 311 7.48 -0.96 -7.19
CA GLY A 311 8.44 -1.62 -6.31
C GLY A 311 9.69 -0.76 -6.07
N SER A 312 10.58 -1.26 -5.22
CA SER A 312 11.85 -0.59 -4.90
C SER A 312 12.97 -0.84 -5.93
N GLY A 313 12.69 -1.56 -7.02
CA GLY A 313 13.62 -1.87 -8.10
C GLY A 313 13.65 -3.35 -8.50
N ILE A 314 14.10 -3.61 -9.73
CA ILE A 314 14.34 -4.97 -10.25
C ILE A 314 15.34 -5.70 -9.35
N GLY A 315 14.98 -6.90 -8.90
CA GLY A 315 15.80 -7.73 -7.99
C GLY A 315 15.84 -7.25 -6.55
N VAL A 316 15.18 -6.13 -6.22
CA VAL A 316 15.04 -5.58 -4.86
C VAL A 316 13.67 -5.92 -4.30
N THR A 317 12.62 -5.71 -5.09
CA THR A 317 11.24 -6.10 -4.78
C THR A 317 10.82 -7.24 -5.71
N GLU A 318 10.29 -8.32 -5.14
CA GLU A 318 9.80 -9.48 -5.89
C GLU A 318 8.35 -9.82 -5.50
N ILE A 319 7.45 -9.93 -6.47
CA ILE A 319 6.14 -10.59 -6.30
C ILE A 319 6.28 -12.03 -6.79
N GLN A 320 5.95 -12.99 -5.93
CA GLN A 320 6.10 -14.41 -6.21
C GLN A 320 4.78 -15.16 -6.03
N ALA A 321 4.34 -15.88 -7.05
CA ALA A 321 3.16 -16.75 -6.96
C ALA A 321 3.41 -17.93 -6.00
N ALA A 322 2.47 -18.17 -5.07
CA ALA A 322 2.54 -19.26 -4.10
C ALA A 322 2.22 -20.64 -4.69
N ALA A 323 1.54 -20.69 -5.84
CA ALA A 323 1.14 -21.89 -6.57
C ALA A 323 1.18 -21.65 -8.08
N ASP A 324 1.18 -22.73 -8.88
CA ASP A 324 0.98 -22.63 -10.33
C ASP A 324 -0.46 -22.15 -10.64
N ASN A 325 -0.69 -21.56 -11.82
CA ASN A 325 -1.99 -21.03 -12.28
C ASN A 325 -2.49 -19.78 -11.50
N ILE A 326 -1.57 -18.96 -11.03
CA ILE A 326 -1.88 -17.65 -10.43
C ILE A 326 -1.12 -16.60 -11.23
N ASP A 327 -1.85 -15.78 -11.99
CA ASP A 327 -1.28 -14.58 -12.59
C ASP A 327 -0.72 -13.69 -11.47
N CYS A 328 0.46 -13.10 -11.66
CA CYS A 328 0.99 -12.22 -10.61
C CYS A 328 0.17 -10.94 -10.50
N ILE A 329 -0.10 -10.30 -11.63
CA ILE A 329 -0.90 -9.08 -11.72
C ILE A 329 -1.93 -9.25 -12.84
N TYR A 330 -3.19 -8.93 -12.53
CA TYR A 330 -4.27 -8.83 -13.51
C TYR A 330 -4.85 -7.42 -13.49
N VAL A 331 -4.91 -6.78 -14.65
CA VAL A 331 -5.48 -5.43 -14.82
C VAL A 331 -6.64 -5.49 -15.79
N HIS A 332 -7.82 -5.02 -15.37
CA HIS A 332 -9.04 -5.11 -16.19
C HIS A 332 -10.00 -3.94 -15.99
N GLY A 333 -11.01 -3.87 -16.85
CA GLY A 333 -12.23 -3.12 -16.56
C GLY A 333 -12.41 -1.78 -17.29
N PHE A 334 -12.03 -1.66 -18.56
CA PHE A 334 -12.18 -0.40 -19.34
C PHE A 334 -11.66 0.83 -18.59
N ILE A 335 -10.52 0.66 -17.92
CA ILE A 335 -9.86 1.69 -17.10
C ILE A 335 -8.73 2.37 -17.85
N SER A 336 -8.25 3.49 -17.32
CA SER A 336 -7.17 4.30 -17.90
C SER A 336 -6.08 4.64 -16.89
N GLU A 337 -4.89 5.00 -17.39
CA GLU A 337 -3.77 5.53 -16.60
C GLU A 337 -3.32 4.57 -15.48
N VAL A 338 -2.95 3.36 -15.86
CA VAL A 338 -2.40 2.35 -14.95
C VAL A 338 -0.89 2.25 -15.14
N THR A 339 -0.11 2.39 -14.07
CA THR A 339 1.35 2.23 -14.08
C THR A 339 1.78 1.06 -13.20
N ILE A 340 2.61 0.17 -13.73
CA ILE A 340 3.26 -0.92 -12.99
C ILE A 340 4.76 -0.79 -13.21
N LYS A 341 5.56 -0.62 -12.14
CA LYS A 341 6.99 -0.40 -12.32
C LYS A 341 7.93 -0.90 -11.23
N SER A 342 9.20 -1.06 -11.59
CA SER A 342 10.34 -1.23 -10.67
C SER A 342 10.28 -2.51 -9.82
N MET A 343 10.04 -3.67 -10.42
CA MET A 343 9.97 -4.93 -9.66
C MET A 343 10.29 -6.19 -10.46
N THR A 344 10.53 -7.28 -9.75
CA THR A 344 10.59 -8.64 -10.29
C THR A 344 9.25 -9.35 -10.10
N LEU A 345 8.76 -10.06 -11.12
CA LEU A 345 7.61 -10.95 -11.06
C LEU A 345 8.08 -12.39 -11.28
N ARG A 346 7.69 -13.30 -10.38
CA ARG A 346 8.14 -14.70 -10.41
C ARG A 346 6.96 -15.66 -10.32
N GLY A 347 6.74 -16.43 -11.38
CA GLY A 347 5.85 -17.58 -11.38
C GLY A 347 6.40 -18.75 -10.55
N LYS A 348 5.55 -19.71 -10.18
CA LYS A 348 5.99 -20.94 -9.51
C LYS A 348 6.29 -22.03 -10.53
N ILE A 349 7.28 -22.87 -10.25
CA ILE A 349 7.77 -23.90 -11.17
C ILE A 349 7.47 -25.30 -10.61
N THR A 350 6.20 -25.66 -10.43
CA THR A 350 5.84 -26.98 -9.87
C THR A 350 4.84 -27.82 -10.65
N GLY A 351 4.21 -27.32 -11.72
CA GLY A 351 3.17 -28.09 -12.41
C GLY A 351 2.67 -27.57 -13.76
N ALA A 352 1.40 -27.88 -14.08
CA ALA A 352 0.66 -27.32 -15.21
C ALA A 352 0.37 -25.84 -14.96
N ARG A 353 0.51 -25.04 -16.02
CA ARG A 353 1.18 -23.75 -15.98
C ARG A 353 0.32 -22.74 -16.78
N ASN A 354 -0.82 -22.36 -16.20
CA ASN A 354 -1.73 -21.37 -16.77
C ASN A 354 -1.64 -20.06 -15.97
N ASP A 355 -0.44 -19.50 -15.89
CA ASP A 355 -0.16 -18.25 -15.18
C ASP A 355 0.67 -17.30 -16.03
N ALA A 356 0.36 -16.01 -15.93
CA ALA A 356 1.10 -14.92 -16.50
C ALA A 356 1.80 -14.05 -15.44
N GLY A 357 2.83 -13.31 -15.84
CA GLY A 357 3.41 -12.29 -14.97
C GLY A 357 2.48 -11.09 -14.83
N ILE A 358 2.16 -10.47 -15.96
CA ILE A 358 1.17 -9.40 -16.05
C ILE A 358 0.17 -9.77 -17.14
N TYR A 359 -1.10 -9.83 -16.78
CA TYR A 359 -2.20 -9.92 -17.73
C TYR A 359 -3.01 -8.62 -17.69
N VAL A 360 -3.17 -7.98 -18.85
CA VAL A 360 -3.96 -6.76 -19.01
C VAL A 360 -5.04 -6.98 -20.06
N ASP A 361 -6.28 -6.62 -19.74
CA ASP A 361 -7.41 -6.68 -20.68
C ASP A 361 -8.22 -5.37 -20.65
N ASN A 362 -8.42 -4.78 -21.84
CA ASN A 362 -9.24 -3.58 -22.04
C ASN A 362 -8.78 -2.36 -21.23
N VAL A 363 -7.49 -1.98 -21.33
CA VAL A 363 -6.92 -0.82 -20.62
C VAL A 363 -6.39 0.23 -21.60
N SER A 364 -6.59 1.50 -21.26
CA SER A 364 -6.01 2.64 -21.98
C SER A 364 -4.88 3.30 -21.19
N ASP A 365 -3.88 3.86 -21.87
CA ASP A 365 -2.77 4.58 -21.24
C ASP A 365 -2.04 3.76 -20.15
N LEU A 366 -1.78 2.48 -20.45
CA LEU A 366 -0.99 1.58 -19.61
C LEU A 366 0.51 1.94 -19.70
N ASN A 367 1.21 1.99 -18.56
CA ASN A 367 2.66 2.09 -18.51
C ASN A 367 3.26 0.92 -17.70
N ILE A 368 4.14 0.13 -18.32
CA ILE A 368 4.91 -0.93 -17.68
C ILE A 368 6.40 -0.58 -17.80
N GLU A 369 7.08 -0.35 -16.68
CA GLU A 369 8.45 0.17 -16.69
C GLU A 369 9.36 -0.59 -15.72
N ASP A 370 10.59 -0.89 -16.12
CA ASP A 370 11.58 -1.51 -15.25
C ASP A 370 11.07 -2.80 -14.59
N ILE A 371 10.57 -3.73 -15.42
CA ILE A 371 10.04 -5.02 -14.99
C ILE A 371 10.97 -6.15 -15.41
N TYR A 372 11.25 -7.06 -14.48
CA TYR A 372 11.81 -8.37 -14.79
C TYR A 372 10.79 -9.47 -14.46
N SER A 373 10.23 -10.11 -15.48
CA SER A 373 9.25 -11.19 -15.31
C SER A 373 9.85 -12.54 -15.68
N MET A 374 9.65 -13.54 -14.82
CA MET A 374 10.26 -14.85 -15.04
C MET A 374 9.47 -16.04 -14.53
N SER A 375 9.70 -17.19 -15.16
CA SER A 375 9.23 -18.50 -14.71
C SER A 375 7.70 -18.66 -14.68
N HIS A 376 7.00 -18.00 -15.59
CA HIS A 376 5.56 -18.14 -15.77
C HIS A 376 5.20 -19.31 -16.69
N GLY A 377 3.98 -19.79 -16.56
CA GLY A 377 3.47 -20.92 -17.33
C GLY A 377 3.05 -20.60 -18.75
N GLU A 378 2.36 -19.48 -18.90
CA GLU A 378 1.96 -18.89 -20.18
C GLU A 378 2.91 -17.71 -20.47
N GLU A 379 2.38 -16.54 -20.81
CA GLU A 379 3.15 -15.33 -21.09
C GLU A 379 3.75 -14.69 -19.82
N ALA A 380 4.96 -14.17 -19.91
CA ALA A 380 5.47 -13.22 -18.92
C ALA A 380 4.62 -11.94 -18.89
N ILE A 381 4.23 -11.44 -20.07
CA ILE A 381 3.32 -10.30 -20.21
C ILE A 381 2.33 -10.58 -21.34
N ARG A 382 1.05 -10.46 -21.02
CA ARG A 382 -0.08 -10.60 -21.94
C ARG A 382 -0.91 -9.32 -21.94
N LEU A 383 -1.06 -8.70 -23.11
CA LEU A 383 -1.86 -7.50 -23.32
C LEU A 383 -3.00 -7.81 -24.29
N GLU A 384 -4.23 -7.53 -23.90
CA GLU A 384 -5.41 -7.69 -24.75
C GLU A 384 -6.19 -6.39 -24.84
N ASN A 385 -6.53 -6.01 -26.07
CA ASN A 385 -7.41 -4.87 -26.38
C ASN A 385 -6.94 -3.54 -25.72
N CYS A 386 -5.63 -3.36 -25.57
CA CYS A 386 -5.07 -2.15 -24.96
C CYS A 386 -5.00 -1.01 -25.99
N THR A 387 -5.40 0.20 -25.57
CA THR A 387 -5.56 1.36 -26.47
C THR A 387 -4.87 2.62 -25.93
N SER A 388 -4.88 3.69 -26.74
CA SER A 388 -4.33 5.01 -26.39
C SER A 388 -2.82 5.07 -26.13
N GLY A 389 -2.07 4.04 -26.53
CA GLY A 389 -0.62 4.04 -26.46
C GLY A 389 -0.03 3.38 -25.22
N PRO A 390 -0.34 2.08 -24.99
CA PRO A 390 0.33 1.32 -23.95
C PRO A 390 1.85 1.38 -24.16
N SER A 391 2.58 1.69 -23.09
CA SER A 391 4.02 1.93 -23.09
C SER A 391 4.73 0.88 -22.25
N LEU A 392 5.75 0.25 -22.82
CA LEU A 392 6.62 -0.69 -22.15
C LEU A 392 8.06 -0.21 -22.29
N VAL A 393 8.71 0.03 -21.15
CA VAL A 393 10.06 0.59 -21.10
C VAL A 393 10.95 -0.30 -20.24
N ASN A 394 12.08 -0.74 -20.80
CA ASN A 394 13.08 -1.54 -20.09
C ASN A 394 12.49 -2.80 -19.43
N VAL A 395 11.86 -3.64 -20.25
CA VAL A 395 11.24 -4.89 -19.80
C VAL A 395 12.16 -6.06 -20.13
N THR A 396 12.43 -6.91 -19.14
CA THR A 396 13.14 -8.18 -19.33
C THR A 396 12.21 -9.35 -19.02
N VAL A 397 12.16 -10.34 -19.89
CA VAL A 397 11.40 -11.59 -19.72
C VAL A 397 12.32 -12.79 -19.84
N SER A 398 12.20 -13.76 -18.92
CA SER A 398 13.05 -14.96 -18.92
C SER A 398 12.28 -16.20 -18.51
N ASP A 399 12.59 -17.34 -19.13
CA ASP A 399 12.11 -18.66 -18.69
C ASP A 399 10.58 -18.82 -18.57
N SER A 400 9.80 -17.99 -19.26
CA SER A 400 8.33 -18.08 -19.32
C SER A 400 7.89 -18.82 -20.59
N GLY A 401 6.60 -19.07 -20.76
CA GLY A 401 6.04 -19.72 -21.95
C GLY A 401 6.59 -21.12 -22.22
N ARG A 402 6.96 -21.87 -21.17
CA ARG A 402 7.56 -23.21 -21.32
C ARG A 402 6.58 -24.28 -21.85
N ASN A 403 5.29 -23.98 -21.85
CA ASN A 403 4.29 -24.82 -22.47
C ASN A 403 4.23 -24.51 -23.96
N ALA A 404 4.24 -25.55 -24.80
CA ALA A 404 4.10 -25.38 -26.24
C ALA A 404 2.81 -24.60 -26.57
N GLY A 405 2.92 -23.61 -27.47
CA GLY A 405 1.80 -22.78 -27.93
C GLY A 405 1.74 -21.38 -27.31
N PHE A 406 2.60 -21.07 -26.34
CA PHE A 406 2.65 -19.75 -25.71
C PHE A 406 3.86 -18.93 -26.13
N SER A 407 3.71 -17.61 -26.07
CA SER A 407 4.78 -16.65 -26.28
C SER A 407 5.32 -16.17 -24.93
N ASN A 408 6.52 -15.58 -24.88
CA ASN A 408 6.91 -14.86 -23.65
C ASN A 408 6.16 -13.55 -23.49
N PHE A 409 6.05 -12.82 -24.58
CA PHE A 409 5.31 -11.58 -24.66
C PHE A 409 4.24 -11.74 -25.73
N LYS A 410 2.99 -11.47 -25.38
CA LYS A 410 1.89 -11.43 -26.33
C LYS A 410 1.09 -10.14 -26.20
N ALA A 411 0.82 -9.50 -27.32
CA ALA A 411 -0.15 -8.41 -27.43
C ALA A 411 -1.17 -8.75 -28.51
N THR A 412 -2.45 -8.71 -28.16
CA THR A 412 -3.56 -8.99 -29.09
C THR A 412 -4.50 -7.77 -29.15
N GLY A 413 -4.83 -7.31 -30.36
CA GLY A 413 -5.80 -6.23 -30.56
C GLY A 413 -5.34 -4.86 -30.02
N CYS A 414 -4.03 -4.66 -29.83
CA CYS A 414 -3.50 -3.43 -29.23
C CYS A 414 -3.26 -2.34 -30.29
N THR A 415 -3.49 -1.08 -29.92
CA THR A 415 -3.28 0.09 -30.81
C THR A 415 -2.31 1.08 -30.18
N TYR A 416 -1.42 1.65 -31.02
CA TYR A 416 -0.37 2.58 -30.60
C TYR A 416 0.63 2.03 -29.57
N LEU A 417 0.78 0.71 -29.47
CA LEU A 417 1.70 0.06 -28.52
C LEU A 417 3.13 0.55 -28.74
N ARG A 418 3.79 1.02 -27.68
CA ARG A 418 5.19 1.44 -27.70
C ARG A 418 6.02 0.52 -26.82
N ILE A 419 6.98 -0.18 -27.42
CA ILE A 419 7.97 -0.98 -26.70
C ILE A 419 9.35 -0.34 -26.91
N THR A 420 9.96 0.09 -25.82
CA THR A 420 11.31 0.66 -25.79
C THR A 420 12.19 -0.20 -24.90
N THR A 421 13.05 -1.00 -25.52
CA THR A 421 13.88 -2.02 -24.84
C THR A 421 13.04 -3.16 -24.28
N LEU A 422 13.04 -4.28 -25.01
CA LEU A 422 12.55 -5.58 -24.55
C LEU A 422 13.67 -6.59 -24.68
N ILE A 423 14.02 -7.25 -23.59
CA ILE A 423 14.98 -8.35 -23.57
C ILE A 423 14.23 -9.64 -23.26
N SER A 424 14.26 -10.61 -24.17
CA SER A 424 13.63 -11.92 -23.97
C SER A 424 14.69 -13.02 -24.07
N LYS A 425 14.77 -13.88 -23.05
CA LYS A 425 15.65 -15.04 -23.08
C LYS A 425 14.89 -16.31 -22.71
N VAL A 426 14.75 -17.22 -23.67
CA VAL A 426 14.00 -18.46 -23.47
C VAL A 426 14.65 -19.67 -24.10
N ALA A 427 14.19 -20.83 -23.66
CA ALA A 427 14.64 -22.11 -24.16
C ALA A 427 13.58 -22.86 -24.96
N ASN A 428 12.26 -22.58 -24.84
CA ASN A 428 11.19 -23.41 -25.42
C ASN A 428 9.84 -22.67 -25.57
N THR A 429 9.79 -21.54 -26.26
CA THR A 429 8.52 -20.84 -26.57
C THR A 429 8.11 -21.06 -28.03
N THR A 430 6.87 -20.69 -28.38
CA THR A 430 6.47 -20.60 -29.80
C THR A 430 6.97 -19.28 -30.41
N HIS A 431 6.91 -18.19 -29.65
CA HIS A 431 7.46 -16.90 -30.05
C HIS A 431 8.09 -16.20 -28.84
N ALA A 432 9.24 -15.53 -29.01
CA ALA A 432 9.74 -14.64 -27.97
C ALA A 432 8.84 -13.38 -27.85
N LEU A 433 8.36 -12.86 -28.98
CA LEU A 433 7.48 -11.70 -29.05
C LEU A 433 6.38 -11.93 -30.10
N HIS A 434 5.11 -11.90 -29.70
CA HIS A 434 3.95 -12.05 -30.60
C HIS A 434 3.03 -10.84 -30.51
N LEU A 435 2.83 -10.17 -31.66
CA LEU A 435 1.76 -9.18 -31.84
C LEU A 435 0.73 -9.78 -32.80
N ASP A 436 -0.53 -9.80 -32.37
CA ASP A 436 -1.66 -10.34 -33.10
C ASP A 436 -2.71 -9.25 -33.27
N ASN A 437 -3.10 -8.94 -34.51
CA ASN A 437 -4.09 -7.92 -34.85
C ASN A 437 -3.80 -6.55 -34.19
N CYS A 438 -2.51 -6.17 -34.15
CA CYS A 438 -2.07 -4.91 -33.57
C CYS A 438 -1.88 -3.83 -34.65
N SER A 439 -2.07 -2.56 -34.31
CA SER A 439 -1.91 -1.47 -35.28
C SER A 439 -1.24 -0.21 -34.75
N ASP A 440 -0.56 0.50 -35.67
CA ASP A 440 0.13 1.77 -35.44
C ASP A 440 1.14 1.72 -34.27
N SER A 441 1.76 0.56 -34.06
CA SER A 441 2.66 0.27 -32.95
C SER A 441 4.14 0.51 -33.30
N GLN A 442 4.95 0.82 -32.29
CA GLN A 442 6.38 1.08 -32.42
C GLN A 442 7.18 0.22 -31.44
N LEU A 443 8.14 -0.53 -31.98
CA LEU A 443 9.01 -1.42 -31.22
C LEU A 443 10.45 -1.00 -31.50
N SER A 444 11.24 -0.81 -30.45
CA SER A 444 12.62 -0.36 -30.57
C SER A 444 13.52 -1.03 -29.55
N ASN A 445 14.78 -1.25 -29.96
CA ASN A 445 15.83 -1.85 -29.14
C ASN A 445 15.43 -3.23 -28.57
N ILE A 446 14.99 -4.13 -29.45
CA ILE A 446 14.46 -5.44 -29.08
C ILE A 446 15.60 -6.47 -29.13
N SER A 447 15.79 -7.28 -28.10
CA SER A 447 16.83 -8.31 -28.03
C SER A 447 16.24 -9.65 -27.57
N LEU A 448 16.15 -10.62 -28.47
CA LEU A 448 15.42 -11.87 -28.26
C LEU A 448 16.31 -13.06 -28.53
N TYR A 449 16.25 -14.04 -27.64
CA TYR A 449 16.83 -15.35 -27.82
C TYR A 449 15.74 -16.40 -27.68
N ASP A 450 15.42 -17.11 -28.77
CA ASP A 450 14.47 -18.21 -28.81
C ASP A 450 14.98 -19.34 -29.73
N PRO A 451 15.50 -20.45 -29.17
CA PRO A 451 16.09 -21.51 -29.97
C PRO A 451 15.06 -22.38 -30.72
N ASN A 452 13.79 -22.32 -30.34
CA ASN A 452 12.76 -23.25 -30.81
C ASN A 452 11.51 -22.57 -31.39
N GLY A 453 11.42 -21.24 -31.28
CA GLY A 453 10.32 -20.44 -31.78
C GLY A 453 10.79 -19.33 -32.70
N HIS A 454 9.85 -18.45 -33.06
CA HIS A 454 10.19 -17.25 -33.81
C HIS A 454 10.71 -16.16 -32.87
N GLY A 455 11.64 -15.34 -33.35
CA GLY A 455 12.06 -14.14 -32.60
C GLY A 455 10.88 -13.19 -32.43
N ILE A 456 10.46 -12.57 -33.53
CA ILE A 456 9.30 -11.68 -33.59
C ILE A 456 8.25 -12.28 -34.53
N MET A 457 7.02 -12.43 -34.03
CA MET A 457 5.85 -12.76 -34.81
C MET A 457 4.91 -11.56 -34.87
N LEU A 458 4.65 -11.07 -36.07
CA LEU A 458 3.59 -10.12 -36.37
C LEU A 458 2.53 -10.86 -37.17
N GLU A 459 1.33 -10.95 -36.62
CA GLU A 459 0.19 -11.65 -37.21
C GLU A 459 -0.96 -10.67 -37.39
N ASP A 460 -1.50 -10.55 -38.60
CA ASP A 460 -2.64 -9.65 -38.91
C ASP A 460 -2.41 -8.19 -38.49
N CYS A 461 -1.14 -7.76 -38.43
CA CYS A 461 -0.77 -6.43 -37.95
C CYS A 461 -0.76 -5.38 -39.07
N THR A 462 -1.04 -4.12 -38.71
CA THR A 462 -1.03 -2.99 -39.66
C THR A 462 -0.17 -1.84 -39.16
N ASN A 463 0.69 -1.26 -40.01
CA ASN A 463 1.55 -0.12 -39.68
C ASN A 463 2.43 -0.31 -38.43
N VAL A 464 2.84 -1.55 -38.13
CA VAL A 464 3.76 -1.82 -37.02
C VAL A 464 5.18 -1.57 -37.47
N THR A 465 5.92 -0.74 -36.71
CA THR A 465 7.33 -0.43 -37.00
C THR A 465 8.23 -1.08 -35.94
N VAL A 466 9.13 -1.94 -36.39
CA VAL A 466 10.20 -2.54 -35.58
C VAL A 466 11.53 -1.90 -35.99
N THR A 467 12.22 -1.30 -35.03
CA THR A 467 13.54 -0.69 -35.22
C THR A 467 14.56 -1.41 -34.35
N THR A 468 15.71 -1.74 -34.93
CA THR A 468 16.85 -2.36 -34.22
C THR A 468 16.44 -3.58 -33.37
N ALA A 469 16.00 -4.66 -34.03
CA ALA A 469 15.76 -5.95 -33.37
C ALA A 469 16.98 -6.86 -33.52
N HIS A 470 17.39 -7.52 -32.45
CA HIS A 470 18.37 -8.61 -32.45
C HIS A 470 17.62 -9.89 -32.11
N CYS A 471 17.56 -10.83 -33.04
CA CYS A 471 16.95 -12.14 -32.86
C CYS A 471 18.03 -13.22 -33.04
N ASP A 472 18.15 -14.11 -32.07
CA ASP A 472 19.11 -15.23 -32.07
C ASP A 472 18.38 -16.57 -31.82
N GLY A 473 18.57 -17.52 -32.73
CA GLY A 473 17.88 -18.81 -32.80
C GLY A 473 18.82 -20.03 -32.74
N GLN A 474 18.36 -21.19 -33.21
CA GLN A 474 19.15 -22.44 -33.32
C GLN A 474 18.88 -23.27 -34.60
N ASP A 475 18.58 -22.62 -35.73
CA ASP A 475 18.37 -23.21 -37.06
C ASP A 475 17.46 -24.45 -37.02
N THR A 476 16.29 -24.28 -36.42
CA THR A 476 15.24 -25.30 -36.38
C THR A 476 14.23 -25.03 -37.50
N ALA A 477 13.85 -26.06 -38.25
CA ALA A 477 12.87 -25.92 -39.32
C ALA A 477 11.54 -25.37 -38.77
N GLY A 478 10.96 -24.42 -39.49
CA GLY A 478 9.75 -23.68 -39.11
C GLY A 478 10.01 -22.51 -38.18
N THR A 479 11.26 -22.05 -37.98
CA THR A 479 11.58 -20.89 -37.12
C THR A 479 12.13 -19.71 -37.90
N TYR A 480 11.70 -18.51 -37.55
CA TYR A 480 12.04 -17.29 -38.28
C TYR A 480 12.50 -16.19 -37.32
N GLY A 481 13.49 -15.41 -37.72
CA GLY A 481 13.97 -14.29 -36.92
C GLY A 481 12.87 -13.24 -36.73
N VAL A 482 12.34 -12.72 -37.85
CA VAL A 482 11.14 -11.88 -37.88
C VAL A 482 10.14 -12.43 -38.89
N TYR A 483 8.91 -12.65 -38.47
CA TYR A 483 7.83 -13.20 -39.29
C TYR A 483 6.67 -12.22 -39.43
N PHE A 484 6.40 -11.81 -40.67
CA PHE A 484 5.22 -11.05 -41.06
C PHE A 484 4.18 -12.00 -41.66
N LEU A 485 3.20 -12.41 -40.86
CA LEU A 485 2.07 -13.22 -41.33
C LEU A 485 0.84 -12.32 -41.52
N ARG A 486 0.34 -12.24 -42.75
CA ARG A 486 -0.85 -11.43 -43.11
C ARG A 486 -0.76 -9.96 -42.67
N CYS A 487 0.45 -9.39 -42.65
CA CYS A 487 0.71 -8.04 -42.18
C CYS A 487 0.71 -7.02 -43.32
N THR A 488 0.18 -5.82 -43.09
CA THR A 488 0.16 -4.76 -44.11
C THR A 488 0.83 -3.48 -43.63
N GLY A 489 1.73 -2.92 -44.46
CA GLY A 489 2.37 -1.63 -44.17
C GLY A 489 3.32 -1.65 -42.97
N CYS A 490 3.73 -2.83 -42.50
CA CYS A 490 4.67 -2.97 -41.39
C CYS A 490 6.10 -2.73 -41.86
N GLN A 491 6.99 -2.34 -40.93
CA GLN A 491 8.36 -1.97 -41.23
C GLN A 491 9.33 -2.65 -40.27
N LEU A 492 10.42 -3.21 -40.80
CA LEU A 492 11.58 -3.64 -40.06
C LEU A 492 12.79 -2.82 -40.54
N ILE A 493 13.39 -2.05 -39.63
CA ILE A 493 14.48 -1.11 -39.94
C ILE A 493 15.67 -1.41 -39.03
N GLY A 494 16.77 -1.87 -39.62
CA GLY A 494 17.97 -2.24 -38.88
C GLY A 494 17.84 -3.55 -38.11
N GLY A 495 18.92 -3.95 -37.43
CA GLY A 495 18.93 -5.12 -36.56
C GLY A 495 19.67 -6.33 -37.15
N GLU A 496 19.57 -7.46 -36.46
CA GLU A 496 20.20 -8.72 -36.81
C GLU A 496 19.27 -9.92 -36.55
N ALA A 497 19.23 -10.87 -37.47
CA ALA A 497 18.61 -12.18 -37.32
C ALA A 497 19.66 -13.28 -37.56
N HIS A 498 19.86 -14.14 -36.58
CA HIS A 498 20.94 -15.14 -36.55
C HIS A 498 20.42 -16.54 -36.23
N ASP A 499 20.92 -17.55 -36.96
CA ASP A 499 20.61 -18.97 -36.76
C ASP A 499 19.09 -19.29 -36.75
N PHE A 500 18.36 -18.90 -37.79
CA PHE A 500 16.97 -19.32 -38.06
C PHE A 500 16.86 -20.06 -39.40
N GLU A 501 15.70 -20.65 -39.70
CA GLU A 501 15.41 -21.08 -41.07
C GLU A 501 15.42 -19.85 -41.98
N ASP A 502 14.55 -18.87 -41.72
CA ASP A 502 14.55 -17.61 -42.44
C ASP A 502 14.92 -16.46 -41.48
N GLY A 503 15.89 -15.63 -41.86
CA GLY A 503 16.20 -14.43 -41.09
C GLY A 503 14.97 -13.50 -41.00
N VAL A 504 14.32 -13.28 -42.14
CA VAL A 504 13.02 -12.58 -42.22
C VAL A 504 12.09 -13.33 -43.17
N ARG A 505 10.83 -13.53 -42.77
CA ARG A 505 9.79 -14.15 -43.58
C ARG A 505 8.58 -13.24 -43.74
N ILE A 506 8.04 -13.14 -44.95
CA ILE A 506 6.79 -12.43 -45.27
C ILE A 506 5.84 -13.39 -45.97
N GLU A 507 4.66 -13.62 -45.40
CA GLU A 507 3.72 -14.62 -45.89
C GLU A 507 2.25 -14.17 -45.75
N GLY A 508 1.48 -14.27 -46.84
CA GLY A 508 0.02 -14.37 -46.83
C GLY A 508 -0.43 -15.83 -46.93
N ASP A 509 -1.69 -16.13 -46.62
CA ASP A 509 -2.14 -17.53 -46.35
C ASP A 509 -3.42 -17.98 -47.07
N GLY A 510 -3.83 -17.30 -48.14
CA GLY A 510 -5.10 -17.56 -48.79
C GLY A 510 -6.25 -16.67 -48.29
N THR A 511 -6.19 -16.19 -47.05
CA THR A 511 -7.27 -15.44 -46.38
C THR A 511 -6.89 -14.00 -46.03
N GLY A 512 -5.60 -13.72 -45.84
CA GLY A 512 -5.05 -12.37 -45.71
C GLY A 512 -3.84 -12.13 -46.61
N ASN A 513 -3.57 -10.87 -46.91
CA ASN A 513 -2.40 -10.44 -47.69
C ASN A 513 -1.29 -9.91 -46.77
N ALA A 514 -0.04 -10.11 -47.17
CA ALA A 514 1.16 -9.57 -46.55
C ALA A 514 1.80 -8.48 -47.45
N ASP A 515 1.03 -7.42 -47.75
CA ASP A 515 1.40 -6.42 -48.74
C ASP A 515 2.05 -5.16 -48.12
N TYR A 516 2.84 -4.43 -48.93
CA TYR A 516 3.38 -3.10 -48.58
C TYR A 516 4.32 -3.07 -47.36
N ASN A 517 4.89 -4.20 -46.97
CA ASN A 517 5.86 -4.25 -45.88
C ASN A 517 7.24 -3.79 -46.35
N THR A 518 8.03 -3.21 -45.43
CA THR A 518 9.38 -2.74 -45.73
C THR A 518 10.40 -3.41 -44.81
N VAL A 519 11.45 -3.99 -45.39
CA VAL A 519 12.59 -4.58 -44.66
C VAL A 519 13.87 -3.92 -45.13
N THR A 520 14.53 -3.17 -44.25
CA THR A 520 15.71 -2.39 -44.64
C THR A 520 16.81 -2.42 -43.60
N VAL A 521 18.07 -2.47 -44.07
CA VAL A 521 19.28 -2.42 -43.23
C VAL A 521 19.36 -3.54 -42.18
N VAL A 522 18.69 -4.68 -42.42
CA VAL A 522 18.75 -5.86 -41.56
C VAL A 522 19.97 -6.71 -41.93
N LYS A 523 20.66 -7.25 -40.91
CA LYS A 523 21.71 -8.23 -41.09
C LYS A 523 21.16 -9.64 -40.82
N CYS A 524 21.11 -10.50 -41.82
CA CYS A 524 20.77 -11.91 -41.66
C CYS A 524 22.08 -12.73 -41.70
N THR A 525 22.41 -13.41 -40.60
CA THR A 525 23.67 -14.16 -40.47
C THR A 525 23.38 -15.65 -40.19
N SER A 526 24.07 -16.57 -40.86
CA SER A 526 24.01 -18.03 -40.58
C SER A 526 22.63 -18.70 -40.66
N ASN A 527 21.62 -18.04 -41.23
CA ASN A 527 20.29 -18.64 -41.41
C ASN A 527 20.25 -19.60 -42.62
N VAL A 528 19.21 -20.43 -42.77
CA VAL A 528 19.02 -21.22 -44.01
C VAL A 528 18.81 -20.29 -45.20
N ASN A 529 17.85 -19.38 -45.09
CA ASN A 529 17.59 -18.30 -46.02
C ASN A 529 17.77 -16.93 -45.36
N GLY A 530 18.23 -15.94 -46.13
CA GLY A 530 18.36 -14.57 -45.64
C GLY A 530 17.00 -13.92 -45.39
N ILE A 531 16.28 -13.67 -46.48
CA ILE A 531 14.92 -13.12 -46.50
C ILE A 531 14.08 -13.96 -47.45
N ASP A 532 12.92 -14.42 -47.01
CA ASP A 532 11.95 -15.19 -47.80
C ASP A 532 10.60 -14.47 -47.90
N ILE A 533 10.08 -14.35 -49.13
CA ILE A 533 8.74 -13.86 -49.40
C ILE A 533 7.95 -15.01 -50.03
N VAL A 534 6.95 -15.49 -49.29
CA VAL A 534 6.17 -16.66 -49.66
C VAL A 534 4.77 -16.25 -50.13
N GLU A 535 4.35 -16.82 -51.26
CA GLU A 535 2.99 -16.74 -51.76
C GLU A 535 2.26 -18.07 -51.51
N ALA A 536 1.36 -18.12 -50.53
CA ALA A 536 0.41 -19.25 -50.40
C ALA A 536 -0.73 -19.21 -51.45
N GLY A 537 -0.78 -18.14 -52.26
CA GLY A 537 -1.74 -17.91 -53.34
C GLY A 537 -1.37 -16.67 -54.16
N ALA A 538 -1.95 -16.52 -55.35
CA ALA A 538 -1.62 -15.43 -56.27
C ALA A 538 -1.90 -14.06 -55.65
N GLY A 539 -0.84 -13.27 -55.50
CA GLY A 539 -0.90 -11.87 -55.10
C GLY A 539 -1.13 -11.59 -53.61
N GLN A 540 -0.61 -12.47 -52.75
CA GLN A 540 -0.84 -12.42 -51.31
C GLN A 540 0.36 -11.93 -50.49
N SER A 541 1.47 -11.55 -51.13
CA SER A 541 2.67 -10.98 -50.50
C SER A 541 3.37 -9.99 -51.43
N ASN A 542 2.64 -8.96 -51.87
CA ASN A 542 3.02 -8.07 -52.96
C ASN A 542 3.48 -6.68 -52.52
N LYS A 543 4.23 -6.01 -53.41
CA LYS A 543 4.66 -4.61 -53.26
C LYS A 543 5.45 -4.38 -51.97
N ASN A 544 6.13 -5.40 -51.48
CA ASN A 544 7.06 -5.31 -50.39
C ASN A 544 8.38 -4.66 -50.86
N ILE A 545 9.05 -3.95 -49.97
CA ILE A 545 10.28 -3.21 -50.25
C ILE A 545 11.41 -3.77 -49.40
N ILE A 546 12.41 -4.35 -50.04
CA ILE A 546 13.58 -4.98 -49.41
C ILE A 546 14.84 -4.23 -49.85
N ILE A 547 15.46 -3.43 -48.98
CA ILE A 547 16.54 -2.52 -49.39
C ILE A 547 17.72 -2.53 -48.42
N GLY A 548 18.93 -2.72 -48.94
CA GLY A 548 20.16 -2.46 -48.19
C GLY A 548 20.44 -3.43 -47.05
N ASN A 549 19.93 -4.66 -47.14
CA ASN A 549 20.14 -5.72 -46.15
C ASN A 549 21.49 -6.44 -46.38
N GLN A 550 22.08 -6.96 -45.31
CA GLN A 550 23.33 -7.72 -45.36
C GLN A 550 23.04 -9.19 -45.10
N ILE A 551 23.44 -10.07 -46.01
CA ILE A 551 23.22 -11.53 -45.89
C ILE A 551 24.56 -12.24 -45.84
N LEU A 552 24.86 -12.93 -44.73
CA LEU A 552 26.20 -13.44 -44.42
C LEU A 552 26.16 -14.88 -43.91
N GLY A 553 26.84 -15.80 -44.61
CA GLY A 553 27.01 -17.18 -44.13
C GLY A 553 25.76 -18.06 -44.19
N ASN A 554 24.69 -17.61 -44.86
CA ASN A 554 23.47 -18.39 -45.04
C ASN A 554 23.69 -19.62 -45.94
N THR A 555 23.00 -20.73 -45.66
CA THR A 555 23.33 -22.03 -46.25
C THR A 555 22.66 -22.30 -47.61
N THR A 556 21.49 -21.71 -47.89
CA THR A 556 20.72 -22.00 -49.11
C THR A 556 20.60 -20.79 -50.03
N ALA A 557 19.84 -19.76 -49.64
CA ALA A 557 19.58 -18.60 -50.50
C ALA A 557 19.72 -17.28 -49.75
N ALA A 558 20.33 -16.28 -50.40
CA ALA A 558 20.42 -14.94 -49.82
C ALA A 558 19.05 -14.24 -49.78
N PHE A 559 18.23 -14.50 -50.81
CA PHE A 559 16.87 -14.01 -50.94
C PHE A 559 16.05 -15.06 -51.71
N VAL A 560 14.86 -15.36 -51.22
CA VAL A 560 13.87 -16.22 -51.88
C VAL A 560 12.64 -15.38 -52.16
N ASP A 561 12.30 -15.24 -53.44
CA ASP A 561 10.98 -14.74 -53.87
C ASP A 561 10.22 -15.95 -54.39
N GLY A 562 9.37 -16.52 -53.53
CA GLY A 562 8.46 -17.59 -53.90
C GLY A 562 7.35 -17.14 -54.86
N GLY A 563 7.24 -15.84 -55.12
CA GLY A 563 6.14 -15.24 -55.87
C GLY A 563 6.26 -15.40 -57.37
N THR A 564 5.33 -16.15 -57.95
CA THR A 564 5.13 -16.24 -59.41
C THR A 564 4.24 -15.09 -59.88
N ASN A 565 4.67 -13.86 -59.63
CA ASN A 565 3.91 -12.65 -59.91
C ASN A 565 3.76 -12.39 -61.41
N THR A 566 2.66 -12.90 -61.99
CA THR A 566 2.34 -12.74 -63.41
C THR A 566 1.44 -11.53 -63.69
N GLU A 567 0.78 -10.96 -62.69
CA GLU A 567 -0.11 -9.80 -62.84
C GLU A 567 -0.01 -8.80 -61.66
N GLN A 568 0.59 -7.64 -61.91
CA GLN A 568 0.42 -6.36 -61.18
C GLN A 568 0.87 -6.26 -59.70
N GLY A 569 2.19 -6.09 -59.47
CA GLY A 569 2.73 -5.43 -58.27
C GLY A 569 4.03 -6.04 -57.74
N HIS A 570 5.16 -5.73 -58.39
CA HIS A 570 6.46 -6.31 -58.04
C HIS A 570 6.96 -5.90 -56.65
N ASN A 571 7.57 -6.85 -55.93
CA ASN A 571 8.44 -6.55 -54.80
C ASN A 571 9.68 -5.79 -55.30
N ILE A 572 10.10 -4.76 -54.58
CA ILE A 572 11.30 -3.98 -54.91
C ILE A 572 12.45 -4.48 -54.04
N VAL A 573 13.46 -5.08 -54.67
CA VAL A 573 14.67 -5.58 -53.99
C VAL A 573 15.87 -4.79 -54.50
N VAL A 574 16.57 -4.07 -53.61
CA VAL A 574 17.74 -3.21 -53.94
C VAL A 574 18.94 -3.52 -53.08
#